data_AF-A0A914F7G1-F1
#
_entry.id   AF-A0A914F7G1-F1
#
_cell.length_a   1.000
_cell.length_b   1.000
_cell.length_c   1.000
_cell.angle_alpha   90.00
_cell.angle_beta   90.00
_cell.angle_gamma   90.00
#
_symmetry.space_group_name_H-M   'P 1'
#
loop_
_entity.id
_entity.type
_entity.pdbx_description
1 polymer ?
#
loop_
_entity_poly.entity_id
_entity_poly.type
_entity_poly.pdbx_seq_one_letter_code
_entity_poly.pdbx_strand_id
1 'polypeptide(L)'
;MEHVGYDENAIHITVHTKDYNHSIGTQKGVMKRIDQATSEFHNYRIDWTPEYIRGFVDDVQIYSFPNEGKGNGVWPFDKRFHLLLNLAVGGDWGGVQGVDSSAFPAEMEVDYVRVYDLLKP
;
A
#
# COMPACT_ATOMS: atom_id res chain seq x y z
N MET A 1 -0.04 1.60 -1.31
CA MET A 1 -0.51 0.89 -2.51
C MET A 1 0.70 0.18 -3.06
N GLU A 2 0.57 -1.11 -3.34
CA GLU A 2 1.55 -1.87 -4.11
C GLU A 2 0.81 -2.56 -5.26
N HIS A 3 1.44 -2.61 -6.43
CA HIS A 3 0.94 -3.27 -7.64
C HIS A 3 2.14 -3.89 -8.36
N VAL A 4 1.93 -5.03 -9.01
CA VAL A 4 2.96 -5.71 -9.81
C VAL A 4 2.43 -5.95 -11.22
N GLY A 5 3.17 -5.52 -12.25
CA GLY A 5 2.67 -5.49 -13.63
C GLY A 5 2.32 -6.85 -14.24
N TYR A 6 2.78 -7.98 -13.67
CA TYR A 6 2.37 -9.30 -14.14
C TYR A 6 1.02 -9.76 -13.57
N ASP A 7 0.50 -9.12 -12.52
CA ASP A 7 -0.81 -9.40 -11.92
C ASP A 7 -1.66 -8.13 -11.95
N GLU A 8 -2.03 -7.77 -13.17
CA GLU A 8 -2.76 -6.54 -13.47
C GLU A 8 -4.02 -6.39 -12.60
N ASN A 9 -4.32 -5.15 -12.22
CA ASN A 9 -5.47 -4.76 -11.39
C ASN A 9 -5.40 -5.25 -9.94
N ALA A 10 -4.45 -6.11 -9.55
CA ALA A 10 -4.31 -6.58 -8.18
C ALA A 10 -3.61 -5.50 -7.32
N ILE A 11 -4.41 -4.74 -6.59
CA ILE A 11 -3.92 -3.70 -5.67
C ILE A 11 -3.76 -4.28 -4.27
N HIS A 12 -2.57 -4.05 -3.70
CA HIS A 12 -2.22 -4.45 -2.34
C HIS A 12 -2.15 -3.23 -1.41
N ILE A 13 -2.68 -3.41 -0.20
CA ILE A 13 -2.44 -2.53 0.95
C ILE A 13 -1.92 -3.40 2.08
N THR A 14 -0.70 -3.12 2.52
CA THR A 14 0.02 -3.95 3.49
C THR A 14 0.62 -3.07 4.58
N VAL A 15 0.57 -3.54 5.83
CA VAL A 15 1.40 -2.98 6.92
C VAL A 15 2.49 -3.98 7.28
N HIS A 16 3.66 -3.42 7.58
CA HIS A 16 4.80 -4.18 8.07
C HIS A 16 5.22 -3.67 9.44
N THR A 17 5.39 -4.60 10.37
CA THR A 17 5.85 -4.36 11.74
C THR A 17 6.90 -5.39 12.10
N LYS A 18 7.51 -5.27 13.29
CA LYS A 18 8.45 -6.28 13.77
C LYS A 18 7.81 -7.67 13.82
N ASP A 19 6.56 -7.75 14.25
CA ASP A 19 5.87 -9.02 14.45
C ASP A 19 5.03 -9.43 13.23
N TYR A 20 4.70 -8.49 12.34
CA TYR A 20 3.92 -8.68 11.12
C TYR A 20 4.70 -8.21 9.89
N ASN A 21 5.57 -9.05 9.32
CA ASN A 21 6.33 -8.69 8.12
C ASN A 21 6.55 -9.86 7.17
N HIS A 22 6.95 -9.51 5.94
CA HIS A 22 7.13 -10.45 4.84
C HIS A 22 8.29 -11.43 5.08
N SER A 23 9.35 -11.02 5.78
CA SER A 23 10.51 -11.89 6.05
C SER A 23 10.18 -13.10 6.91
N ILE A 24 9.12 -13.03 7.71
CA ILE A 24 8.60 -14.15 8.51
C ILE A 24 7.19 -14.61 8.08
N GLY A 25 6.67 -14.07 6.98
CA GLY A 25 5.37 -14.45 6.42
C GLY A 25 4.15 -14.07 7.25
N THR A 26 4.26 -13.05 8.11
CA THR A 26 3.19 -12.64 9.04
C THR A 26 2.61 -11.26 8.76
N GLN A 27 2.99 -10.64 7.63
CA GLN A 27 2.47 -9.33 7.21
C GLN A 27 0.94 -9.29 7.19
N LYS A 28 0.37 -8.13 7.53
CA LYS A 28 -1.07 -7.91 7.49
C LYS A 28 -1.39 -7.07 6.26
N GLY A 29 -2.12 -7.64 5.31
CA GLY A 29 -2.51 -6.92 4.11
C GLY A 29 -3.80 -7.45 3.52
N VAL A 30 -4.26 -6.77 2.48
CA VAL A 30 -5.34 -7.21 1.61
C VAL A 30 -4.89 -7.06 0.16
N MET A 31 -5.43 -7.92 -0.71
CA MET A 31 -5.43 -7.72 -2.15
C MET A 31 -6.87 -7.50 -2.61
N LYS A 32 -7.08 -6.50 -3.46
CA LYS A 32 -8.35 -6.27 -4.14
C LYS A 32 -8.08 -6.04 -5.62
N ARG A 33 -8.87 -6.68 -6.48
CA ARG A 33 -8.92 -6.33 -7.91
C ARG A 33 -9.67 -5.01 -8.07
N ILE A 34 -8.99 -4.00 -8.61
CA ILE A 34 -9.53 -2.68 -8.96
C ILE A 34 -9.46 -2.59 -10.47
N ASP A 35 -10.61 -2.54 -11.13
CA ASP A 35 -10.65 -2.44 -12.58
C ASP A 35 -9.95 -1.17 -13.04
N GLN A 36 -9.25 -1.25 -14.18
CA GLN A 36 -8.59 -0.10 -14.82
C GLN A 36 -7.48 0.57 -13.99
N ALA A 37 -6.89 -0.15 -13.03
CA ALA A 37 -5.90 0.39 -12.09
C ALA A 37 -4.65 1.00 -12.75
N THR A 38 -4.36 0.64 -14.00
CA THR A 38 -3.23 1.12 -14.80
C THR A 38 -3.64 2.01 -15.98
N SER A 39 -4.95 2.17 -16.21
CA SER A 39 -5.49 2.91 -17.36
C SER A 39 -6.33 4.13 -16.97
N GLU A 40 -6.71 4.25 -15.70
CA GLU A 40 -7.43 5.39 -15.14
C GLU A 40 -6.81 5.86 -13.81
N PHE A 41 -7.06 7.11 -13.43
CA PHE A 41 -6.66 7.62 -12.12
C PHE A 41 -7.60 7.09 -11.03
N HIS A 42 -7.01 6.59 -9.95
CA HIS A 42 -7.73 6.17 -8.75
C HIS A 42 -7.22 6.91 -7.52
N ASN A 43 -8.13 7.17 -6.57
CA ASN A 43 -7.79 7.79 -5.31
C ASN A 43 -7.39 6.73 -4.28
N TYR A 44 -6.10 6.59 -4.03
CA TYR A 44 -5.55 5.74 -2.97
C TYR A 44 -5.40 6.55 -1.67
N ARG A 45 -6.17 6.19 -0.63
CA ARG A 45 -6.16 6.89 0.67
C ARG A 45 -5.82 5.95 1.81
N ILE A 46 -5.08 6.48 2.79
CA ILE A 46 -4.96 5.90 4.12
C ILE A 46 -5.57 6.84 5.16
N ASP A 47 -6.41 6.28 6.03
CA ASP A 47 -6.82 6.96 7.27
C ASP A 47 -5.98 6.35 8.39
N TRP A 48 -5.04 7.14 8.92
CA TRP A 48 -4.12 6.73 9.97
C TRP A 48 -4.38 7.54 11.24
N THR A 49 -4.75 6.83 12.30
CA THR A 49 -5.10 7.36 13.62
C THR A 49 -4.32 6.62 14.70
N PRO A 50 -4.30 7.08 15.96
CA PRO A 50 -3.75 6.29 17.07
C PRO A 50 -4.41 4.91 17.26
N GLU A 51 -5.64 4.74 16.79
CA GLU A 51 -6.45 3.54 16.99
C GLU A 51 -6.44 2.57 15.80
N TYR A 52 -6.17 3.04 14.58
CA TYR A 52 -6.19 2.19 13.39
C TYR A 52 -5.48 2.80 12.17
N ILE A 53 -5.15 1.92 11.22
CA ILE A 53 -4.85 2.26 9.83
C ILE A 53 -5.92 1.62 8.96
N ARG A 54 -6.60 2.42 8.13
CA ARG A 54 -7.57 1.95 7.14
C ARG A 54 -7.14 2.37 5.76
N GLY A 55 -7.34 1.49 4.78
CA GLY A 55 -6.96 1.73 3.39
C GLY A 55 -8.18 1.75 2.49
N PHE A 56 -8.18 2.69 1.54
CA PHE A 56 -9.29 2.95 0.63
C PHE A 56 -8.79 3.06 -0.81
N VAL A 57 -9.66 2.66 -1.74
CA VAL A 57 -9.57 2.96 -3.16
C VAL A 57 -10.91 3.56 -3.57
N ASP A 58 -10.90 4.77 -4.14
CA ASP A 58 -12.09 5.51 -4.56
C ASP A 58 -13.19 5.58 -3.48
N ASP A 59 -12.77 6.01 -2.28
CA ASP A 59 -13.60 6.13 -1.07
C ASP A 59 -14.20 4.81 -0.54
N VAL A 60 -13.92 3.67 -1.17
CA VAL A 60 -14.30 2.35 -0.68
C VAL A 60 -13.21 1.81 0.22
N GLN A 61 -13.54 1.57 1.49
CA GLN A 61 -12.62 0.92 2.42
C GLN A 61 -12.39 -0.53 2.01
N ILE A 62 -11.14 -0.91 1.76
CA ILE A 62 -10.76 -2.28 1.43
C ILE A 62 -9.86 -2.93 2.48
N TYR A 63 -9.28 -2.13 3.38
CA TYR A 63 -8.35 -2.59 4.40
C TYR A 63 -8.63 -1.97 5.76
N SER A 64 -8.39 -2.73 6.84
CA SER A 64 -8.44 -2.26 8.22
C SER A 64 -7.41 -3.00 9.08
N PHE A 65 -6.60 -2.24 9.80
CA PHE A 65 -5.63 -2.72 10.78
C PHE A 65 -5.81 -1.95 12.10
N PRO A 66 -6.42 -2.56 13.12
CA PRO A 66 -6.60 -1.90 14.42
C PRO A 66 -5.30 -1.91 15.22
N ASN A 67 -5.13 -0.90 16.07
CA ASN A 67 -4.14 -0.94 17.14
C ASN A 67 -4.58 -1.98 18.18
N GLU A 68 -3.94 -3.14 18.15
CA GLU A 68 -4.28 -4.26 19.05
C GLU A 68 -3.85 -4.03 20.52
N GLY A 69 -3.20 -2.91 20.83
CA GLY A 69 -2.72 -2.62 22.19
C GLY A 69 -1.58 -3.54 22.66
N LYS A 70 -0.91 -4.23 21.73
CA LYS A 70 0.16 -5.22 22.01
C LYS A 70 1.58 -4.63 21.98
N GLY A 71 1.68 -3.30 22.06
CA GLY A 71 2.96 -2.58 22.08
C GLY A 71 3.63 -2.47 20.70
N ASN A 72 4.86 -1.94 20.70
CA ASN A 72 5.57 -1.47 19.50
C ASN A 72 5.91 -2.59 18.48
N GLY A 73 5.93 -3.86 18.90
CA GLY A 73 6.13 -4.99 17.97
C GLY A 73 4.99 -5.13 16.95
N VAL A 74 3.78 -4.79 17.38
CA VAL A 74 2.55 -4.83 16.59
C VAL A 74 2.13 -3.43 16.13
N TRP A 75 2.41 -2.37 16.90
CA TRP A 75 2.02 -1.00 16.58
C TRP A 75 3.18 -0.01 16.68
N PRO A 76 4.05 0.06 15.67
CA PRO A 76 5.09 1.09 15.56
C PRO A 76 4.60 2.41 14.95
N PHE A 77 3.29 2.52 14.67
CA PHE A 77 2.67 3.63 13.94
C PHE A 77 2.32 4.81 14.86
N ASP A 78 3.17 5.07 15.84
CA ASP A 78 3.11 6.21 16.78
C ASP A 78 4.33 7.13 16.64
N LYS A 79 5.05 7.02 15.51
CA LYS A 79 6.23 7.80 15.15
C LYS A 79 5.99 8.57 13.86
N ARG A 80 6.94 9.46 13.51
CA ARG A 80 6.90 10.16 12.22
C ARG A 80 7.31 9.20 11.09
N PHE A 81 6.49 9.17 10.04
CA PHE A 81 6.76 8.51 8.77
C PHE A 81 6.89 9.55 7.66
N HIS A 82 7.43 9.14 6.52
CA HIS A 82 7.45 9.93 5.29
C HIS A 82 6.81 9.11 4.18
N LEU A 83 6.26 9.80 3.16
CA LEU A 83 5.70 9.15 1.99
C LEU A 83 6.82 8.74 1.02
N LEU A 84 6.68 7.56 0.41
CA LEU A 84 7.54 7.07 -0.67
C LEU A 84 6.66 6.72 -1.87
N LEU A 85 7.04 7.21 -3.05
CA LEU A 85 6.43 6.88 -4.33
C LEU A 85 7.56 6.42 -5.26
N ASN A 86 7.46 5.22 -5.81
CA ASN A 86 8.46 4.67 -6.70
C ASN A 86 7.84 3.66 -7.68
N LEU A 87 8.49 3.48 -8.82
CA LEU A 87 8.23 2.39 -9.75
C LEU A 87 9.48 1.50 -9.79
N ALA A 88 9.42 0.37 -9.08
CA ALA A 88 10.53 -0.59 -9.05
C ALA A 88 10.52 -1.48 -10.30
N VAL A 89 11.70 -1.91 -10.76
CA VAL A 89 11.87 -2.84 -11.89
C VAL A 89 12.51 -4.12 -11.38
N GLY A 90 11.78 -5.24 -11.47
CA GLY A 90 12.23 -6.55 -11.00
C GLY A 90 12.07 -6.76 -9.49
N GLY A 91 13.10 -7.30 -8.84
CA GLY A 91 13.09 -7.69 -7.42
C GLY A 91 12.37 -9.00 -7.14
N ASP A 92 12.43 -9.45 -5.87
CA ASP A 92 11.93 -10.78 -5.45
C ASP A 92 10.42 -10.97 -5.70
N TRP A 93 9.66 -9.88 -5.70
CA TRP A 93 8.22 -9.91 -5.97
C TRP A 93 7.86 -9.40 -7.36
N GLY A 94 8.25 -8.17 -7.73
CA GLY A 94 7.91 -7.58 -9.03
C GLY A 94 8.53 -8.30 -10.23
N GLY A 95 9.65 -8.99 -10.03
CA GLY A 95 10.37 -9.75 -11.05
C GLY A 95 10.18 -11.27 -10.98
N VAL A 96 9.19 -11.77 -10.24
CA VAL A 96 8.97 -13.22 -10.08
C VAL A 96 8.71 -13.93 -11.43
N GLN A 97 8.16 -13.21 -12.41
CA GLN A 97 7.98 -13.68 -13.80
C GLN A 97 9.04 -13.12 -14.77
N GLY A 98 10.13 -12.56 -14.25
CA GLY A 98 11.12 -11.81 -15.03
C GLY A 98 10.70 -10.34 -15.26
N VAL A 99 11.49 -9.64 -16.08
CA VAL A 99 11.22 -8.25 -16.49
C VAL A 99 10.96 -8.24 -17.99
N ASP A 100 9.76 -7.83 -18.39
CA ASP A 100 9.39 -7.68 -19.80
C ASP A 100 9.98 -6.38 -20.36
N SER A 101 10.94 -6.52 -21.27
CA SER A 101 11.59 -5.36 -21.90
C SER A 101 10.66 -4.58 -22.83
N SER A 102 9.56 -5.18 -23.29
CA SER A 102 8.57 -4.51 -24.14
C SER A 102 7.62 -3.61 -23.36
N ALA A 103 7.56 -3.74 -22.04
CA ALA A 103 6.78 -2.87 -21.16
C ALA A 103 7.40 -1.47 -20.95
N PHE A 104 8.60 -1.21 -21.52
CA PHE A 104 9.30 0.06 -21.35
C PHE A 104 9.09 1.02 -22.54
N PRO A 105 8.99 2.34 -22.28
CA PRO A 105 9.00 2.97 -20.95
C PRO A 105 7.71 2.72 -20.16
N ALA A 106 7.84 2.52 -18.86
CA ALA A 106 6.72 2.43 -17.93
C ALA A 106 6.68 3.71 -17.08
N GLU A 107 5.47 4.23 -16.83
CA GLU A 107 5.25 5.49 -16.14
C GLU A 107 4.33 5.29 -14.94
N MET A 108 4.56 6.08 -13.88
CA MET A 108 3.65 6.18 -12.74
C MET A 108 3.21 7.63 -12.65
N GLU A 109 1.99 7.88 -13.13
CA GLU A 109 1.40 9.22 -13.10
C GLU A 109 0.72 9.49 -11.76
N VAL A 110 1.01 10.65 -11.18
CA VAL A 110 0.45 11.09 -9.90
C VAL A 110 -0.06 12.52 -10.06
N ASP A 111 -1.38 12.67 -10.14
CA ASP A 111 -2.01 14.00 -10.25
C ASP A 111 -1.77 14.83 -8.98
N TYR A 112 -1.94 14.23 -7.80
CA TYR A 112 -1.69 14.92 -6.54
C TYR A 112 -1.30 14.00 -5.39
N VAL A 113 -0.68 14.60 -4.38
CA VAL A 113 -0.56 14.07 -3.03
C VAL A 113 -1.18 15.10 -2.09
N ARG A 114 -2.09 14.67 -1.21
CA ARG A 114 -2.67 15.51 -0.17
C ARG A 114 -2.54 14.82 1.19
N VAL A 115 -2.10 15.58 2.18
CA VAL A 115 -1.98 15.14 3.57
C VAL A 115 -2.85 16.06 4.42
N TYR A 116 -3.67 15.46 5.25
CA TYR A 116 -4.61 16.16 6.11
C TYR A 116 -4.31 15.80 7.56
N ASP A 117 -4.45 16.76 8.46
CA ASP A 117 -4.44 16.48 9.89
C ASP A 117 -5.68 15.68 10.26
N LEU A 118 -5.54 14.82 11.27
CA LEU A 118 -6.68 14.19 11.89
C LEU A 118 -7.58 15.28 12.47
N LEU A 119 -8.82 15.37 11.98
CA LEU A 119 -9.80 16.28 12.55
C LEU A 119 -10.00 15.91 14.01
N LYS A 120 -9.63 16.83 14.91
CA LYS A 120 -9.95 16.68 16.32
C LYS A 120 -11.48 16.79 16.46
N PRO A 121 -12.13 15.84 17.15
CA PRO A 121 -13.57 15.94 17.40
C PRO A 121 -13.92 17.21 18.18
#